data_AF-A0AAV8QTQ2-F1
#
_entry.id   AF-A0AAV8QTQ2-F1
#
_cell.length_a   1.000
_cell.length_b   1.000
_cell.length_c   1.000
_cell.angle_alpha   90.00
_cell.angle_beta   90.00
_cell.angle_gamma   90.00
#
_symmetry.space_group_name_H-M   'P 1'
#
loop_
_entity.id
_entity.type
_entity.pdbx_description
1 polymer ?
#
loop_
_entity_poly.entity_id
_entity_poly.type
_entity_poly.pdbx_seq_one_letter_code
_entity_poly.pdbx_strand_id
1 'polypeptide(L)'
;MAPVGAARMAEKRPQMHANSSSASPPLHPPPQCSSFENASGEEGSNVDRVLFKNLVDMVPLVESLMDRRPNPSFRRRASLVYTPTPSHPRKVADHNGRITAQTCSSKKRSDDGNNGPNKESDKLDGASGFFSSTALTAEDVQKNVEELMLLQEQLDDLQKKLLEKDEALKSLKDSLNEMNVANATVNELKDQLMEKDSLISNANLQLTNTKNKLDERQAALEKLEMEVTESNTKIEELQGTLDSTCFEIAAFTKLFDELSNTCPDASLDDNNTSQPMDMFPYIDETDENGMQKMEEARIAYVAAVATAKENPSEESIAAAAEARVHLQAYLLNCH
;
A
#
# COMPACT_ATOMS: atom_id res chain seq x y z
N MET A 1 63.24 28.92 48.99
CA MET A 1 62.65 28.17 50.12
C MET A 1 61.88 26.99 49.57
N ALA A 2 62.31 25.77 49.90
CA ALA A 2 61.51 24.54 49.80
C ALA A 2 60.79 24.32 51.15
N PRO A 3 60.01 23.25 51.41
CA PRO A 3 59.04 22.47 50.61
C PRO A 3 57.71 22.23 51.40
N VAL A 4 57.01 21.10 51.15
CA VAL A 4 55.91 20.41 51.91
C VAL A 4 54.53 20.53 51.21
N GLY A 5 53.76 19.47 50.92
CA GLY A 5 53.90 18.03 51.18
C GLY A 5 52.61 17.28 50.73
N ALA A 6 52.83 16.06 50.25
CA ALA A 6 51.98 14.86 50.12
C ALA A 6 50.43 14.91 50.28
N ALA A 7 49.72 14.22 49.37
CA ALA A 7 49.04 12.95 49.69
C ALA A 7 48.51 12.24 48.43
N ARG A 8 48.82 10.94 48.36
CA ARG A 8 48.53 9.98 47.28
C ARG A 8 47.44 9.05 47.82
N MET A 9 46.30 8.94 47.15
CA MET A 9 45.33 7.86 47.39
C MET A 9 45.16 7.10 46.08
N ALA A 10 45.55 5.83 46.15
CA ALA A 10 45.45 4.86 45.08
C ALA A 10 44.07 4.22 45.11
N GLU A 11 43.39 4.17 43.97
CA GLU A 11 42.29 3.23 43.77
C GLU A 11 42.65 2.25 42.66
N LYS A 12 42.42 0.99 43.01
CA LYS A 12 42.96 -0.23 42.41
C LYS A 12 41.76 -0.99 41.87
N ARG A 13 41.62 -1.15 40.56
CA ARG A 13 40.73 -2.16 39.95
C ARG A 13 41.35 -2.79 38.70
N PRO A 14 41.01 -4.06 38.43
CA PRO A 14 41.96 -5.06 37.96
C PRO A 14 42.03 -5.23 36.44
N GLN A 15 43.20 -5.68 35.97
CA GLN A 15 43.39 -6.27 34.64
C GLN A 15 42.88 -7.71 34.62
N MET A 16 42.34 -8.14 33.47
CA MET A 16 42.55 -9.47 32.88
C MET A 16 42.49 -9.37 31.34
N HIS A 17 43.55 -9.90 30.72
CA HIS A 17 43.78 -10.24 29.31
C HIS A 17 42.79 -11.32 28.78
N ALA A 18 42.64 -11.73 27.51
CA ALA A 18 43.16 -11.43 26.18
C ALA A 18 42.29 -12.16 25.12
N ASN A 19 42.37 -11.71 23.86
CA ASN A 19 42.30 -12.44 22.57
C ASN A 19 41.25 -13.54 22.32
N SER A 20 40.45 -13.38 21.25
CA SER A 20 40.58 -14.21 20.03
C SER A 20 39.55 -13.83 18.94
N SER A 21 40.01 -13.99 17.71
CA SER A 21 39.43 -13.64 16.43
C SER A 21 38.08 -14.30 16.09
N SER A 22 37.20 -13.58 15.41
CA SER A 22 36.37 -14.17 14.34
C SER A 22 36.12 -13.12 13.26
N ALA A 23 36.32 -13.53 12.01
CA ALA A 23 36.31 -12.69 10.83
C ALA A 23 34.87 -12.33 10.41
N SER A 24 34.60 -11.04 10.22
CA SER A 24 33.40 -10.56 9.54
C SER A 24 33.69 -10.39 8.04
N PRO A 25 32.78 -10.79 7.13
CA PRO A 25 32.92 -10.51 5.70
C PRO A 25 32.67 -9.01 5.41
N PRO A 26 33.27 -8.43 4.36
CA PRO A 26 33.15 -7.00 4.08
C PRO A 26 31.74 -6.64 3.61
N LEU A 27 31.11 -5.73 4.34
CA LEU A 27 29.92 -5.01 3.90
C LEU A 27 30.28 -4.12 2.71
N HIS A 28 29.60 -4.33 1.58
CA HIS A 28 29.64 -3.41 0.45
C HIS A 28 29.04 -2.04 0.88
N PRO A 29 29.74 -0.92 0.66
CA PRO A 29 29.15 0.40 0.81
C PRO A 29 28.17 0.70 -0.35
N PRO A 30 27.09 1.47 -0.12
CA PRO A 30 26.17 1.88 -1.17
C PRO A 30 26.87 2.82 -2.17
N PRO A 31 26.54 2.78 -3.48
CA PRO A 31 27.15 3.67 -4.45
C PRO A 31 26.63 5.10 -4.20
N GLN A 32 27.55 5.99 -3.87
CA GLN A 32 27.32 7.43 -3.92
C GLN A 32 27.20 7.84 -5.39
N CYS A 33 26.05 8.36 -5.80
CA CYS A 33 25.93 9.06 -7.08
C CYS A 33 26.77 10.34 -7.01
N SER A 34 27.92 10.30 -7.68
CA SER A 34 28.67 11.48 -8.05
C SER A 34 28.18 11.96 -9.41
N SER A 35 27.82 13.23 -9.49
CA SER A 35 27.62 13.95 -10.74
C SER A 35 28.92 13.95 -11.53
N PHE A 36 28.90 13.54 -12.79
CA PHE A 36 29.86 13.99 -13.79
C PHE A 36 29.20 14.09 -15.16
N GLU A 37 29.14 15.31 -15.67
CA GLU A 37 29.20 15.60 -17.09
C GLU A 37 30.49 14.98 -17.67
N ASN A 38 30.36 14.22 -18.75
CA ASN A 38 31.08 14.50 -20.00
C ASN A 38 30.73 13.47 -21.07
N ALA A 39 30.25 13.99 -22.19
CA ALA A 39 30.24 13.29 -23.46
C ALA A 39 31.68 13.16 -23.98
N SER A 40 32.09 11.96 -24.37
CA SER A 40 32.97 11.75 -25.54
C SER A 40 33.03 10.27 -25.92
N GLY A 41 32.66 10.04 -27.18
CA GLY A 41 32.84 8.90 -28.07
C GLY A 41 33.41 7.57 -27.55
N GLU A 42 32.59 6.53 -27.68
CA GLU A 42 32.97 5.35 -28.48
C GLU A 42 31.69 4.66 -28.99
N GLU A 43 31.52 4.66 -30.32
CA GLU A 43 30.51 3.90 -31.03
C GLU A 43 30.76 2.40 -30.84
N GLY A 44 29.82 1.72 -30.19
CA GLY A 44 29.83 0.26 -30.14
C GLY A 44 29.06 -0.31 -28.97
N SER A 45 27.75 -0.51 -29.16
CA SER A 45 26.83 -1.16 -28.22
C SER A 45 26.53 -0.38 -26.93
N ASN A 46 25.69 0.65 -27.06
CA ASN A 46 25.02 1.28 -25.91
C ASN A 46 23.88 0.37 -25.38
N VAL A 47 24.21 -0.90 -25.08
CA VAL A 47 23.30 -1.79 -24.37
C VAL A 47 23.40 -1.39 -22.91
N ASP A 48 22.29 -0.93 -22.36
CA ASP A 48 22.17 -0.64 -20.94
C ASP A 48 22.77 -1.82 -20.15
N ARG A 49 23.80 -1.53 -19.35
CA ARG A 49 24.53 -2.54 -18.58
C ARG A 49 23.58 -3.31 -17.65
N VAL A 50 22.51 -2.67 -17.20
CA VAL A 50 21.44 -3.30 -16.41
C VAL A 50 20.64 -4.28 -17.26
N LEU A 51 20.26 -3.89 -18.48
CA LEU A 51 19.58 -4.76 -19.42
C LEU A 51 20.44 -5.97 -19.81
N PHE A 52 21.73 -5.77 -20.10
CA PHE A 52 22.66 -6.85 -20.38
C PHE A 52 22.78 -7.82 -19.20
N LYS A 53 22.91 -7.27 -17.98
CA LYS A 53 23.00 -8.07 -16.76
C LYS A 53 21.74 -8.89 -16.52
N ASN A 54 20.56 -8.29 -16.65
CA ASN A 54 19.29 -8.99 -16.53
C ASN A 54 19.14 -10.09 -17.57
N LEU A 55 19.56 -9.84 -18.82
CA LEU A 55 19.49 -10.82 -19.89
C LEU A 55 20.42 -12.01 -19.63
N VAL A 56 21.63 -11.76 -19.15
CA VAL A 56 22.60 -12.79 -18.76
C VAL A 56 22.10 -13.62 -17.57
N ASP A 57 21.53 -12.97 -16.56
CA ASP A 57 21.04 -13.63 -15.34
C ASP A 57 19.81 -14.53 -15.61
N MET A 58 19.06 -14.27 -16.69
CA MET A 58 17.94 -15.10 -17.14
C MET A 58 18.37 -16.38 -17.88
N VAL A 59 19.61 -16.45 -18.42
CA VAL A 59 20.06 -17.59 -19.24
C VAL A 59 20.02 -18.93 -18.48
N PRO A 60 20.56 -19.05 -17.25
CA PRO A 60 20.49 -20.32 -16.50
C PRO A 60 19.06 -20.73 -16.15
N LEU A 61 18.16 -19.76 -15.98
CA LEU A 61 16.73 -20.01 -15.68
C LEU A 61 16.00 -20.57 -16.90
N VAL A 62 16.26 -19.98 -18.07
CA VAL A 62 15.71 -20.45 -19.35
C VAL A 62 16.28 -21.82 -19.71
N GLU A 63 17.58 -22.05 -19.49
CA GLU A 63 18.22 -23.34 -19.69
C GLU A 63 17.63 -24.42 -18.77
N SER A 64 17.43 -24.11 -17.48
CA SER A 64 16.72 -25.01 -16.55
C SER A 64 15.28 -25.28 -16.97
N LEU A 65 14.59 -24.32 -17.59
CA LEU A 65 13.23 -24.50 -18.10
C LEU A 65 13.20 -25.38 -19.35
N MET A 66 14.19 -25.25 -20.24
CA MET A 66 14.28 -26.08 -21.44
C MET A 66 14.75 -27.51 -21.14
N ASP A 67 15.66 -27.68 -20.18
CA ASP A 67 16.15 -29.00 -19.74
C ASP A 67 15.10 -29.82 -18.98
N ARG A 68 14.07 -29.14 -18.45
CA ARG A 68 12.85 -29.79 -17.99
C ARG A 68 12.08 -30.30 -19.20
N ARG A 69 12.39 -31.55 -19.59
CA ARG A 69 11.57 -32.34 -20.52
C ARG A 69 10.09 -32.09 -20.25
N PRO A 70 9.23 -31.90 -21.28
CA PRO A 70 7.82 -31.61 -21.08
C PRO A 70 7.21 -32.73 -20.24
N ASN A 71 6.95 -32.45 -18.96
CA ASN A 71 6.32 -33.39 -18.04
C ASN A 71 4.93 -33.71 -18.60
N PRO A 72 4.67 -34.93 -19.12
CA PRO A 72 3.39 -35.26 -19.73
C PRO A 72 2.27 -35.47 -18.69
N SER A 73 2.55 -35.21 -17.41
CA SER A 73 1.65 -35.49 -16.29
C SER A 73 0.60 -34.40 -16.04
N PHE A 74 0.72 -33.20 -16.64
CA PHE A 74 -0.32 -32.18 -16.54
C PHE A 74 -1.35 -32.30 -17.68
N ARG A 75 -2.15 -33.38 -17.68
CA ARG A 75 -3.43 -33.33 -18.37
C ARG A 75 -4.36 -32.46 -17.51
N ARG A 76 -4.67 -31.25 -17.98
CA ARG A 76 -5.80 -30.45 -17.46
C ARG A 76 -7.07 -31.30 -17.51
N ARG A 77 -7.41 -31.99 -16.43
CA ARG A 77 -8.78 -32.44 -16.18
C ARG A 77 -9.52 -31.22 -15.65
N ALA A 78 -9.93 -30.33 -16.55
CA ALA A 78 -10.96 -29.36 -16.23
C ALA A 78 -12.25 -30.16 -16.02
N SER A 79 -12.63 -30.43 -14.77
CA SER A 79 -13.99 -30.89 -14.48
C SER A 79 -14.91 -29.70 -14.72
N LEU A 80 -15.54 -29.68 -15.88
CA LEU A 80 -16.57 -28.72 -16.24
C LEU A 80 -17.81 -29.02 -15.37
N VAL A 81 -17.91 -28.40 -14.20
CA VAL A 81 -19.17 -28.38 -13.44
C VAL A 81 -20.04 -27.32 -14.11
N TYR A 82 -20.99 -27.77 -14.93
CA TYR A 82 -21.99 -26.90 -15.55
C TYR A 82 -22.91 -26.34 -14.46
N THR A 83 -22.76 -25.05 -14.13
CA THR A 83 -23.74 -24.31 -13.33
C THR A 83 -24.77 -23.68 -14.28
N PRO A 84 -26.05 -24.03 -14.20
CA PRO A 84 -27.09 -23.36 -14.99
C PRO A 84 -27.16 -21.87 -14.64
N THR A 85 -27.26 -21.03 -15.66
CA THR A 85 -27.39 -19.57 -15.53
C THR A 85 -28.67 -19.21 -14.77
N PRO A 86 -28.66 -18.33 -13.75
CA PRO A 86 -29.86 -17.96 -13.01
C PRO A 86 -30.78 -17.11 -13.90
N SER A 87 -31.91 -17.70 -14.32
CA SER A 87 -32.98 -16.99 -14.99
C SER A 87 -33.69 -16.05 -14.01
N HIS A 88 -33.72 -14.77 -14.31
CA HIS A 88 -34.49 -13.77 -13.56
C HIS A 88 -35.98 -14.12 -13.46
N PRO A 89 -36.57 -14.19 -12.25
CA PRO A 89 -38.02 -14.09 -12.10
C PRO A 89 -38.43 -12.63 -11.91
N ARG A 90 -39.41 -12.22 -12.74
CA ARG A 90 -40.15 -10.97 -12.60
C ARG A 90 -40.92 -10.95 -11.27
N LYS A 91 -41.13 -9.73 -10.78
CA LYS A 91 -41.81 -9.35 -9.55
C LYS A 91 -43.20 -10.00 -9.35
N VAL A 92 -43.59 -10.00 -8.06
CA VAL A 92 -44.94 -9.90 -7.47
C VAL A 92 -45.46 -11.16 -6.77
N ALA A 93 -45.97 -10.91 -5.56
CA ALA A 93 -46.93 -11.66 -4.75
C ALA A 93 -46.37 -12.39 -3.51
N ASP A 94 -47.00 -12.00 -2.40
CA ASP A 94 -46.78 -12.32 -0.99
C ASP A 94 -46.82 -13.82 -0.61
N HIS A 95 -46.44 -14.07 0.66
CA HIS A 95 -47.09 -14.94 1.67
C HIS A 95 -46.07 -15.79 2.49
N ASN A 96 -46.00 -15.49 3.79
CA ASN A 96 -45.92 -16.39 4.95
C ASN A 96 -45.08 -17.69 4.95
N GLY A 97 -44.34 -17.88 6.06
CA GLY A 97 -44.02 -19.20 6.65
C GLY A 97 -42.52 -19.42 6.88
N ARG A 98 -41.97 -19.34 8.09
CA ARG A 98 -42.05 -20.26 9.25
C ARG A 98 -41.29 -21.59 9.06
N ILE A 99 -40.11 -21.67 9.71
CA ILE A 99 -39.42 -22.83 10.34
C ILE A 99 -38.95 -23.97 9.41
N THR A 100 -37.67 -24.38 9.50
CA THR A 100 -37.17 -25.63 10.12
C THR A 100 -35.84 -26.07 9.54
N ALA A 101 -34.91 -26.41 10.43
CA ALA A 101 -33.65 -27.10 10.16
C ALA A 101 -33.85 -28.42 9.39
N GLN A 102 -32.87 -28.81 8.56
CA GLN A 102 -32.66 -30.21 8.27
C GLN A 102 -31.22 -30.51 7.83
N THR A 103 -30.55 -31.27 8.69
CA THR A 103 -29.36 -32.07 8.42
C THR A 103 -29.69 -33.13 7.38
N CYS A 104 -28.82 -33.30 6.38
CA CYS A 104 -28.94 -34.37 5.39
C CYS A 104 -28.20 -35.61 5.88
N SER A 105 -28.97 -36.66 6.11
CA SER A 105 -28.53 -38.05 6.28
C SER A 105 -28.47 -38.71 4.90
N SER A 106 -27.40 -39.48 4.63
CA SER A 106 -27.34 -40.39 3.49
C SER A 106 -27.41 -41.84 3.98
N LYS A 107 -28.42 -42.50 3.44
CA LYS A 107 -28.95 -43.83 3.76
C LYS A 107 -28.33 -44.86 2.81
N LYS A 108 -27.82 -45.99 3.34
CA LYS A 108 -27.99 -47.29 2.66
C LYS A 108 -28.08 -48.41 3.68
N ARG A 109 -29.15 -49.18 3.50
CA ARG A 109 -29.63 -50.31 4.29
C ARG A 109 -28.97 -51.62 3.84
N SER A 110 -28.85 -52.57 4.77
CA SER A 110 -29.26 -53.99 4.67
C SER A 110 -28.92 -54.60 6.05
N ASP A 111 -29.89 -54.73 6.96
CA ASP A 111 -30.89 -55.81 7.10
C ASP A 111 -30.26 -57.08 7.70
N ASP A 112 -30.40 -57.24 9.03
CA ASP A 112 -31.08 -58.38 9.65
C ASP A 112 -31.17 -58.16 11.17
N GLY A 113 -32.41 -58.05 11.66
CA GLY A 113 -32.72 -58.24 13.08
C GLY A 113 -32.68 -59.73 13.44
N ASN A 114 -32.94 -60.19 14.65
CA ASN A 114 -33.47 -59.57 15.85
C ASN A 114 -33.32 -60.63 16.96
N ASN A 115 -32.87 -60.20 18.13
CA ASN A 115 -33.13 -60.74 19.47
C ASN A 115 -32.93 -62.24 19.79
N GLY A 116 -32.14 -62.45 20.84
CA GLY A 116 -32.47 -63.43 21.87
C GLY A 116 -31.77 -63.14 23.20
N PRO A 117 -32.54 -62.85 24.27
CA PRO A 117 -32.19 -63.30 25.60
C PRO A 117 -33.27 -64.26 26.06
N ASN A 118 -32.92 -65.48 26.46
CA ASN A 118 -33.84 -66.31 27.25
C ASN A 118 -33.07 -67.09 28.30
N LYS A 119 -33.51 -66.93 29.54
CA LYS A 119 -33.17 -67.74 30.70
C LYS A 119 -34.10 -68.95 30.78
N GLU A 120 -33.53 -70.04 31.29
CA GLU A 120 -34.11 -71.09 32.14
C GLU A 120 -35.29 -71.93 31.64
N SER A 121 -35.08 -73.25 31.58
CA SER A 121 -35.94 -74.22 32.26
C SER A 121 -35.21 -75.54 32.51
N ASP A 122 -35.22 -75.95 33.76
CA ASP A 122 -34.94 -77.32 34.23
C ASP A 122 -35.97 -78.30 33.66
N LYS A 123 -35.50 -79.46 33.16
CA LYS A 123 -35.92 -80.79 33.63
C LYS A 123 -35.24 -81.92 32.86
N LEU A 124 -34.45 -82.68 33.63
CA LEU A 124 -34.31 -84.14 33.69
C LEU A 124 -35.09 -84.96 32.64
N ASP A 125 -34.41 -85.79 31.85
CA ASP A 125 -34.46 -87.24 32.08
C ASP A 125 -33.30 -87.96 31.35
N GLY A 126 -32.91 -89.10 31.92
CA GLY A 126 -31.61 -89.71 31.73
C GLY A 126 -31.34 -90.39 30.39
N ALA A 127 -30.06 -90.47 30.07
CA ALA A 127 -29.44 -91.70 29.62
C ALA A 127 -27.91 -91.55 29.72
N SER A 128 -27.29 -92.44 30.50
CA SER A 128 -25.97 -93.03 30.21
C SER A 128 -24.80 -92.04 30.09
N GLY A 129 -23.90 -91.86 31.06
CA GLY A 129 -23.49 -92.87 32.03
C GLY A 129 -22.89 -94.11 31.38
N PHE A 130 -22.32 -94.03 30.18
CA PHE A 130 -21.57 -95.14 29.58
C PHE A 130 -20.43 -94.62 28.69
N PHE A 131 -19.22 -94.87 29.20
CA PHE A 131 -17.91 -94.85 28.55
C PHE A 131 -17.91 -94.81 27.02
N SER A 132 -17.16 -93.85 26.46
CA SER A 132 -16.35 -94.14 25.28
C SER A 132 -14.90 -93.74 25.56
N SER A 133 -14.28 -94.46 26.49
CA SER A 133 -12.88 -94.84 26.31
C SER A 133 -12.86 -95.88 25.20
N THR A 134 -13.13 -95.43 23.97
CA THR A 134 -12.64 -96.15 22.79
C THR A 134 -11.13 -96.09 22.95
N ALA A 135 -10.50 -97.25 23.09
CA ALA A 135 -9.05 -97.33 23.07
C ALA A 135 -8.59 -96.62 21.80
N LEU A 136 -7.94 -95.46 21.97
CA LEU A 136 -7.40 -94.71 20.85
C LEU A 136 -6.51 -95.69 20.08
N THR A 137 -6.87 -95.94 18.84
CA THR A 137 -5.97 -96.67 17.96
C THR A 137 -4.70 -95.83 17.82
N ALA A 138 -3.54 -96.47 17.62
CA ALA A 138 -2.29 -95.73 17.45
C ALA A 138 -2.37 -94.66 16.34
N GLU A 139 -3.24 -94.87 15.35
CA GLU A 139 -3.56 -93.93 14.27
C GLU A 139 -4.34 -92.69 14.72
N ASP A 140 -5.26 -92.80 15.70
CA ASP A 140 -6.00 -91.64 16.22
C ASP A 140 -5.11 -90.73 17.09
N VAL A 141 -4.21 -91.33 17.88
CA VAL A 141 -3.19 -90.56 18.62
C VAL A 141 -2.27 -89.82 17.65
N GLN A 142 -1.84 -90.50 16.58
CA GLN A 142 -0.94 -89.93 15.58
C GLN A 142 -1.59 -88.74 14.83
N LYS A 143 -2.86 -88.86 14.42
CA LYS A 143 -3.61 -87.75 13.80
C LYS A 143 -3.74 -86.55 14.73
N ASN A 144 -4.06 -86.78 16.00
CA ASN A 144 -4.15 -85.69 16.98
C ASN A 144 -2.81 -84.97 17.19
N VAL A 145 -1.69 -85.70 17.14
CA VAL A 145 -0.34 -85.10 17.24
C VAL A 145 -0.02 -84.26 15.99
N GLU A 146 -0.40 -84.73 14.80
CA GLU A 146 -0.24 -83.98 13.55
C GLU A 146 -1.10 -82.70 13.52
N GLU A 147 -2.34 -82.77 14.02
CA GLU A 147 -3.20 -81.60 14.17
C GLU A 147 -2.63 -80.59 15.18
N LEU A 148 -2.12 -81.06 16.33
CA LEU A 148 -1.46 -80.19 17.31
C LEU A 148 -0.23 -79.51 16.72
N MET A 149 0.56 -80.22 15.91
CA MET A 149 1.73 -79.66 15.22
C MET A 149 1.31 -78.57 14.20
N LEU A 150 0.26 -78.81 13.41
CA LEU A 150 -0.31 -77.82 12.49
C LEU A 150 -0.86 -76.58 13.21
N LEU A 151 -1.56 -76.78 14.32
CA LEU A 151 -2.06 -75.68 15.15
C LEU A 151 -0.92 -74.88 15.76
N GLN A 152 0.15 -75.54 16.17
CA GLN A 152 1.34 -74.90 16.71
C GLN A 152 2.05 -74.06 15.64
N GLU A 153 2.21 -74.57 14.42
CA GLU A 153 2.73 -73.81 13.29
C GLU A 153 1.88 -72.57 12.97
N GLN A 154 0.55 -72.70 12.99
CA GLN A 154 -0.36 -71.55 12.83
C GLN A 154 -0.21 -70.51 13.94
N LEU A 155 -0.01 -70.96 15.18
CA LEU A 155 0.19 -70.08 16.33
C LEU A 155 1.50 -69.29 16.18
N ASP A 156 2.58 -69.97 15.77
CA ASP A 156 3.88 -69.36 15.49
C ASP A 156 3.78 -68.33 14.35
N ASP A 157 3.06 -68.65 13.28
CA ASP A 157 2.81 -67.75 12.15
C ASP A 157 2.00 -66.51 12.56
N LEU A 158 0.97 -66.68 13.39
CA LEU A 158 0.17 -65.57 13.92
C LEU A 158 1.01 -64.69 14.84
N GLN A 159 1.84 -65.29 15.71
CA GLN A 159 2.74 -64.55 16.59
C GLN A 159 3.76 -63.74 15.78
N LYS A 160 4.34 -64.31 14.72
CA LYS A 160 5.23 -63.59 13.80
C LYS A 160 4.53 -62.41 13.12
N LYS A 161 3.31 -62.61 12.61
CA LYS A 161 2.52 -61.54 11.99
C LYS A 161 2.15 -60.44 12.99
N LEU A 162 1.92 -60.78 14.25
CA LEU A 162 1.65 -59.81 15.31
C LEU A 162 2.88 -58.92 15.55
N LEU A 163 4.07 -59.52 15.68
CA LEU A 163 5.32 -58.79 15.84
C LEU A 163 5.61 -57.85 14.67
N GLU A 164 5.40 -58.30 13.43
CA GLU A 164 5.57 -57.45 12.24
C GLU A 164 4.60 -56.25 12.26
N LYS A 165 3.35 -56.46 12.69
CA LYS A 165 2.38 -55.36 12.85
C LYS A 165 2.76 -54.40 13.96
N ASP A 166 3.29 -54.88 15.08
CA ASP A 166 3.74 -54.03 16.19
C ASP A 166 4.94 -53.16 15.77
N GLU A 167 5.87 -53.71 14.99
CA GLU A 167 6.99 -52.94 14.43
C GLU A 167 6.53 -51.92 13.39
N ALA A 168 5.57 -52.28 12.52
CA ALA A 168 4.95 -51.33 11.60
C ALA A 168 4.19 -50.20 12.34
N LEU A 169 3.51 -50.52 13.43
CA LEU A 169 2.85 -49.53 14.30
C LEU A 169 3.85 -48.58 14.93
N LYS A 170 4.99 -49.10 15.38
CA LYS A 170 6.08 -48.27 15.93
C LYS A 170 6.64 -47.33 14.87
N SER A 171 6.90 -47.83 13.66
CA SER A 171 7.35 -47.00 12.53
C SER A 171 6.32 -45.91 12.17
N LEU A 172 5.03 -46.24 12.17
CA LEU A 172 3.97 -45.25 11.92
C LEU A 172 3.92 -44.18 13.02
N LYS A 173 4.12 -44.58 14.29
CA LYS A 173 4.18 -43.65 15.43
C LYS A 173 5.36 -42.68 15.30
N ASP A 174 6.53 -43.18 14.89
CA ASP A 174 7.72 -42.36 14.68
C ASP A 174 7.53 -41.39 13.51
N SER A 175 6.97 -41.86 12.39
CA SER A 175 6.62 -41.01 11.24
C SER A 175 5.58 -39.94 11.57
N LEU A 176 4.58 -40.27 12.42
CA LEU A 176 3.61 -39.29 12.92
C LEU A 176 4.28 -38.19 13.76
N ASN A 177 5.26 -38.55 14.59
CA ASN A 177 6.02 -37.57 15.37
C ASN A 177 6.85 -36.66 14.46
N GLU A 178 7.53 -37.21 13.45
CA GLU A 178 8.25 -36.43 12.44
C GLU A 178 7.32 -35.47 11.69
N MET A 179 6.13 -35.94 11.28
CA MET A 179 5.12 -35.10 10.64
C MET A 179 4.65 -33.96 11.56
N ASN A 180 4.50 -34.22 12.86
CA ASN A 180 4.14 -33.17 13.83
C ASN A 180 5.24 -32.11 13.96
N VAL A 181 6.51 -32.52 13.97
CA VAL A 181 7.65 -31.58 13.96
C VAL A 181 7.65 -30.76 12.65
N ALA A 182 7.47 -31.41 11.51
CA ALA A 182 7.38 -30.73 10.21
C ALA A 182 6.22 -29.72 10.20
N ASN A 183 5.03 -30.09 10.69
CA ASN A 183 3.89 -29.19 10.80
C ASN A 183 4.18 -27.97 11.71
N ALA A 184 4.88 -28.17 12.82
CA ALA A 184 5.30 -27.06 13.67
C ALA A 184 6.23 -26.08 12.93
N THR A 185 7.20 -26.60 12.16
CA THR A 185 8.09 -25.74 11.34
C THR A 185 7.34 -25.00 10.23
N VAL A 186 6.33 -25.62 9.62
CA VAL A 186 5.50 -24.96 8.59
C VAL A 186 4.69 -23.82 9.19
N ASN A 187 4.14 -24.00 10.39
CA ASN A 187 3.40 -22.94 11.08
C ASN A 187 4.32 -21.77 11.45
N GLU A 188 5.51 -22.03 11.99
CA GLU A 188 6.50 -20.99 12.27
C GLU A 188 6.91 -20.21 11.01
N LEU A 189 7.19 -20.91 9.90
CA LEU A 189 7.50 -20.25 8.63
C LEU A 189 6.33 -19.40 8.10
N LYS A 190 5.10 -19.83 8.34
CA LYS A 190 3.90 -19.08 7.98
C LYS A 190 3.78 -17.80 8.82
N ASP A 191 4.06 -17.87 10.11
CA ASP A 191 4.04 -16.71 11.00
C ASP A 191 5.13 -15.69 10.60
N GLN A 192 6.34 -16.17 10.29
CA GLN A 192 7.42 -15.32 9.76
C GLN A 192 7.07 -14.68 8.41
N LEU A 193 6.35 -15.38 7.55
CA LEU A 193 5.88 -14.82 6.27
C LEU A 193 4.90 -13.67 6.52
N MET A 194 3.93 -13.87 7.42
CA MET A 194 2.96 -12.83 7.78
C MET A 194 3.62 -11.60 8.40
N GLU A 195 4.64 -11.79 9.24
CA GLU A 195 5.43 -10.68 9.80
C GLU A 195 6.17 -9.90 8.71
N LYS A 196 6.87 -10.60 7.80
CA LYS A 196 7.58 -9.95 6.69
C LYS A 196 6.62 -9.23 5.74
N ASP A 197 5.46 -9.80 5.43
CA ASP A 197 4.44 -9.15 4.62
C ASP A 197 3.92 -7.87 5.28
N SER A 198 3.72 -7.88 6.60
CA SER A 198 3.37 -6.70 7.38
C SER A 198 4.45 -5.62 7.30
N LEU A 199 5.73 -6.00 7.42
CA LEU A 199 6.86 -5.08 7.30
C LEU A 199 6.94 -4.46 5.90
N ILE A 200 6.77 -5.27 4.85
CA ILE A 200 6.75 -4.81 3.44
C ILE A 200 5.59 -3.83 3.24
N SER A 201 4.41 -4.14 3.74
CA SER A 201 3.24 -3.26 3.67
C SER A 201 3.49 -1.91 4.35
N ASN A 202 4.08 -1.92 5.55
CA ASN A 202 4.43 -0.70 6.27
C ASN A 202 5.51 0.12 5.54
N ALA A 203 6.55 -0.52 5.01
CA ALA A 203 7.59 0.15 4.23
C ALA A 203 7.00 0.82 2.96
N ASN A 204 6.10 0.12 2.25
CA ASN A 204 5.40 0.67 1.10
C ASN A 204 4.52 1.86 1.49
N LEU A 205 3.83 1.80 2.64
CA LEU A 205 3.03 2.92 3.15
C LEU A 205 3.89 4.15 3.47
N GLN A 206 5.08 3.96 4.02
CA GLN A 206 6.01 5.07 4.26
C GLN A 206 6.56 5.66 2.96
N LEU A 207 6.88 4.81 1.98
CA LEU A 207 7.34 5.25 0.66
C LEU A 207 6.27 6.05 -0.08
N THR A 208 5.00 5.64 -0.04
CA THR A 208 3.91 6.40 -0.67
C THR A 208 3.65 7.71 0.05
N ASN A 209 3.69 7.75 1.39
CA ASN A 209 3.55 8.99 2.15
C ASN A 209 4.68 9.98 1.84
N THR A 210 5.93 9.52 1.83
CA THR A 210 7.08 10.38 1.49
C THR A 210 7.03 10.85 0.04
N LYS A 211 6.57 10.02 -0.88
CA LYS A 211 6.30 10.42 -2.27
C LYS A 211 5.24 11.51 -2.35
N ASN A 212 4.09 11.36 -1.68
CA ASN A 212 3.05 12.40 -1.68
C ASN A 212 3.59 13.74 -1.15
N LYS A 213 4.39 13.71 -0.06
CA LYS A 213 5.05 14.91 0.46
C LYS A 213 6.07 15.53 -0.50
N LEU A 214 6.71 14.72 -1.34
CA LEU A 214 7.60 15.21 -2.37
C LEU A 214 6.81 15.89 -3.49
N ASP A 215 5.71 15.26 -3.94
CA ASP A 215 4.81 15.81 -4.95
C ASP A 215 4.17 17.14 -4.48
N GLU A 216 3.76 17.23 -3.21
CA GLU A 216 3.27 18.47 -2.59
C GLU A 216 4.32 19.60 -2.61
N ARG A 217 5.58 19.26 -2.30
CA ARG A 217 6.68 20.24 -2.35
C ARG A 217 7.00 20.65 -3.78
N GLN A 218 6.94 19.73 -4.73
CA GLN A 218 7.13 20.01 -6.14
C GLN A 218 6.08 21.01 -6.65
N ALA A 219 4.81 20.78 -6.32
CA ALA A 219 3.72 21.70 -6.66
C ALA A 219 3.90 23.10 -6.02
N ALA A 220 4.38 23.15 -4.77
CA ALA A 220 4.67 24.43 -4.10
C ALA A 220 5.84 25.19 -4.76
N LEU A 221 6.86 24.47 -5.23
CA LEU A 221 8.01 25.04 -5.93
C LEU A 221 7.58 25.63 -7.29
N GLU A 222 6.84 24.87 -8.09
CA GLU A 222 6.32 25.34 -9.40
C GLU A 222 5.44 26.58 -9.24
N LYS A 223 4.60 26.63 -8.19
CA LYS A 223 3.80 27.83 -7.88
C LYS A 223 4.69 29.04 -7.58
N LEU A 224 5.72 28.88 -6.76
CA LEU A 224 6.64 29.95 -6.42
C LEU A 224 7.44 30.41 -7.63
N GLU A 225 7.88 29.49 -8.48
CA GLU A 225 8.56 29.79 -9.74
C GLU A 225 7.67 30.63 -10.64
N MET A 226 6.40 30.25 -10.79
CA MET A 226 5.42 31.04 -11.53
C MET A 226 5.26 32.46 -10.95
N GLU A 227 5.14 32.60 -9.64
CA GLU A 227 5.05 33.91 -8.97
C GLU A 227 6.31 34.76 -9.18
N VAL A 228 7.50 34.15 -9.15
CA VAL A 228 8.77 34.83 -9.46
C VAL A 228 8.79 35.31 -10.91
N THR A 229 8.38 34.47 -11.86
CA THR A 229 8.34 34.88 -13.28
C THR A 229 7.36 36.03 -13.51
N GLU A 230 6.18 36.00 -12.89
CA GLU A 230 5.18 37.07 -12.98
C GLU A 230 5.67 38.38 -12.34
N SER A 231 6.36 38.28 -11.20
CA SER A 231 6.99 39.45 -10.56
C SER A 231 8.10 40.02 -11.45
N ASN A 232 8.93 39.17 -12.04
CA ASN A 232 10.03 39.60 -12.92
C ASN A 232 9.51 40.32 -14.17
N THR A 233 8.43 39.83 -14.79
CA THR A 233 7.80 40.53 -15.93
C THR A 233 7.26 41.90 -15.52
N LYS A 234 6.64 42.04 -14.34
CA LYS A 234 6.17 43.34 -13.83
C LYS A 234 7.32 44.31 -13.56
N ILE A 235 8.46 43.80 -13.07
CA ILE A 235 9.67 44.60 -12.86
C ILE A 235 10.20 45.11 -14.21
N GLU A 236 10.26 44.26 -15.24
CA GLU A 236 10.69 44.64 -16.58
C GLU A 236 9.77 45.72 -17.19
N GLU A 237 8.45 45.58 -17.03
CA GLU A 237 7.47 46.60 -17.45
C GLU A 237 7.70 47.94 -16.75
N LEU A 238 7.81 47.94 -15.42
CA LEU A 238 8.07 49.14 -14.63
C LEU A 238 9.40 49.79 -15.01
N GLN A 239 10.45 48.99 -15.22
CA GLN A 239 11.75 49.49 -15.68
C GLN A 239 11.63 50.18 -17.05
N GLY A 240 10.87 49.60 -18.00
CA GLY A 240 10.59 50.24 -19.29
C GLY A 240 9.85 51.57 -19.15
N THR A 241 8.88 51.67 -18.23
CA THR A 241 8.19 52.95 -17.97
C THR A 241 9.12 53.99 -17.35
N LEU A 242 10.03 53.59 -16.46
CA LEU A 242 11.02 54.47 -15.86
C LEU A 242 11.98 55.02 -16.93
N ASP A 243 12.50 54.16 -17.80
CA ASP A 243 13.40 54.57 -18.88
C ASP A 243 12.72 55.55 -19.86
N SER A 244 11.44 55.31 -20.19
CA SER A 244 10.63 56.23 -21.01
C SER A 244 10.45 57.59 -20.35
N THR A 245 10.06 57.62 -19.07
CA THR A 245 9.86 58.89 -18.34
C THR A 245 11.17 59.64 -18.12
N CYS A 246 12.29 58.95 -17.88
CA CYS A 246 13.61 59.57 -17.84
C CYS A 246 14.00 60.21 -19.17
N PHE A 247 13.69 59.57 -20.31
CA PHE A 247 13.90 60.17 -21.63
C PHE A 247 13.04 61.42 -21.84
N GLU A 248 11.76 61.38 -21.45
CA GLU A 248 10.87 62.55 -21.50
C GLU A 248 11.37 63.70 -20.62
N ILE A 249 11.80 63.41 -19.38
CA ILE A 249 12.39 64.41 -18.48
C ILE A 249 13.66 65.01 -19.10
N ALA A 250 14.54 64.19 -19.70
CA ALA A 250 15.74 64.69 -20.36
C ALA A 250 15.39 65.61 -21.55
N ALA A 251 14.36 65.26 -22.33
CA ALA A 251 13.86 66.11 -23.41
C ALA A 251 13.31 67.45 -22.89
N PHE A 252 12.49 67.43 -21.83
CA PHE A 252 11.99 68.66 -21.20
C PHE A 252 13.11 69.51 -20.61
N THR A 253 14.09 68.89 -19.95
CA THR A 253 15.25 69.59 -19.36
C THR A 253 16.03 70.34 -20.45
N LYS A 254 16.24 69.71 -21.60
CA LYS A 254 16.90 70.36 -22.74
C LYS A 254 16.09 71.52 -23.30
N LEU A 255 14.76 71.37 -23.41
CA LEU A 255 13.88 72.47 -23.84
C LEU A 255 13.95 73.66 -22.87
N PHE A 256 13.95 73.40 -21.56
CA PHE A 256 14.11 74.46 -20.56
C PHE A 256 15.47 75.14 -20.64
N ASP A 257 16.54 74.38 -20.86
CA ASP A 257 17.88 74.94 -21.03
C ASP A 257 17.93 75.85 -22.28
N GLU A 258 17.39 75.40 -23.42
CA GLU A 258 17.31 76.18 -24.65
C GLU A 258 16.47 77.46 -24.49
N LEU A 259 15.34 77.39 -23.77
CA LEU A 259 14.53 78.55 -23.41
C LEU A 259 15.24 79.51 -22.45
N SER A 260 16.01 78.99 -21.49
CA SER A 260 16.75 79.83 -20.54
C SER A 260 17.90 80.59 -21.21
N ASN A 261 18.52 79.99 -22.23
CA ASN A 261 19.61 80.58 -23.01
C ASN A 261 19.13 81.55 -24.11
N THR A 262 17.83 81.59 -24.42
CA THR A 262 17.23 82.48 -25.44
C THR A 262 16.62 83.75 -24.85
N CYS A 263 16.92 84.10 -23.60
CA CYS A 263 16.61 85.41 -23.03
C CYS A 263 17.83 86.33 -23.15
N PRO A 264 17.91 87.24 -24.15
CA PRO A 264 18.87 88.33 -24.08
C PRO A 264 18.42 89.30 -23.01
N ASP A 265 19.36 89.73 -22.18
CA ASP A 265 19.26 90.87 -21.27
C ASP A 265 18.49 92.03 -21.91
N ALA A 266 17.19 92.09 -21.61
CA ALA A 266 16.34 93.22 -21.92
C ALA A 266 15.66 93.60 -20.61
N SER A 267 16.32 94.51 -19.90
CA SER A 267 15.71 95.34 -18.88
C SER A 267 14.36 95.87 -19.41
N LEU A 268 13.25 95.38 -18.90
CA LEU A 268 11.97 96.07 -19.05
C LEU A 268 11.04 95.74 -17.87
N ASP A 269 11.06 96.69 -16.95
CA ASP A 269 9.91 97.27 -16.25
C ASP A 269 8.74 96.35 -15.86
N ASP A 270 8.69 96.07 -14.56
CA ASP A 270 7.54 96.18 -13.67
C ASP A 270 6.16 96.32 -14.35
N ASN A 271 5.45 95.19 -14.52
CA ASN A 271 4.01 95.21 -14.31
C ASN A 271 3.44 93.83 -13.96
N ASN A 272 2.97 93.73 -12.73
CA ASN A 272 2.17 92.64 -12.21
C ASN A 272 0.90 92.45 -13.06
N THR A 273 0.80 91.31 -13.74
CA THR A 273 -0.50 90.72 -14.08
C THR A 273 -0.37 89.21 -14.01
N SER A 274 -0.40 88.69 -12.77
CA SER A 274 -0.71 87.28 -12.54
C SER A 274 -2.11 87.02 -13.08
N GLN A 275 -2.21 86.33 -14.22
CA GLN A 275 -3.47 85.75 -14.65
C GLN A 275 -3.91 84.69 -13.62
N PRO A 276 -5.13 84.75 -13.08
CA PRO A 276 -5.66 83.68 -12.25
C PRO A 276 -5.87 82.45 -13.13
N MET A 277 -5.08 81.42 -12.90
CA MET A 277 -5.29 80.08 -13.44
C MET A 277 -6.42 79.44 -12.61
N ASP A 278 -7.64 79.94 -12.79
CA ASP A 278 -8.83 79.42 -12.12
C ASP A 278 -9.90 79.12 -13.16
N MET A 279 -9.65 78.05 -13.90
CA MET A 279 -10.66 77.38 -14.72
C MET A 279 -10.39 75.88 -14.67
N PHE A 280 -10.34 75.34 -13.45
CA PHE A 280 -10.66 73.93 -13.24
C PHE A 280 -12.18 73.84 -13.08
N PRO A 281 -12.86 72.91 -13.77
CA PRO A 281 -14.26 72.66 -13.50
C PRO A 281 -14.39 72.27 -12.03
N TYR A 282 -15.13 73.07 -11.28
CA TYR A 282 -15.61 72.75 -9.94
C TYR A 282 -16.23 71.36 -10.02
N ILE A 283 -15.50 70.36 -9.53
CA ILE A 283 -16.05 69.03 -9.31
C ILE A 283 -17.02 69.28 -8.18
N ASP A 284 -18.31 69.31 -8.53
CA ASP A 284 -19.41 69.33 -7.59
C ASP A 284 -19.07 68.33 -6.47
N GLU A 285 -19.24 68.70 -5.20
CA GLU A 285 -19.04 67.80 -4.07
C GLU A 285 -19.89 66.56 -4.31
N THR A 286 -19.29 65.55 -4.96
CA THR A 286 -19.93 64.29 -5.30
C THR A 286 -20.46 63.76 -3.98
N ASP A 287 -21.77 63.51 -3.89
CA ASP A 287 -22.41 62.97 -2.69
C ASP A 287 -21.58 61.77 -2.18
N GLU A 288 -20.72 62.02 -1.18
CA GLU A 288 -19.71 61.07 -0.69
C GLU A 288 -20.39 59.77 -0.25
N ASN A 289 -21.62 59.91 0.25
CA ASN A 289 -22.50 58.80 0.63
C ASN A 289 -23.01 58.00 -0.58
N GLY A 290 -23.27 58.64 -1.71
CA GLY A 290 -23.62 58.00 -2.97
C GLY A 290 -22.43 57.23 -3.57
N MET A 291 -21.23 57.83 -3.52
CA MET A 291 -20.00 57.17 -3.96
C MET A 291 -19.67 55.94 -3.11
N GLN A 292 -19.80 56.06 -1.79
CA GLN A 292 -19.58 54.96 -0.86
C GLN A 292 -20.56 53.80 -1.09
N LYS A 293 -21.85 54.10 -1.31
CA LYS A 293 -22.88 53.08 -1.59
C LYS A 293 -22.67 52.37 -2.92
N MET A 294 -22.19 53.09 -3.93
CA MET A 294 -21.84 52.51 -5.22
C MET A 294 -20.64 51.56 -5.09
N GLU A 295 -19.62 51.94 -4.32
CA GLU A 295 -18.45 51.08 -4.08
C GLU A 295 -18.83 49.84 -3.25
N GLU A 296 -19.71 49.98 -2.25
CA GLU A 296 -20.25 48.86 -1.48
C GLU A 296 -21.02 47.87 -2.39
N ALA A 297 -21.86 48.38 -3.29
CA ALA A 297 -22.55 47.56 -4.28
C ALA A 297 -21.58 46.84 -5.23
N ARG A 298 -20.45 47.48 -5.58
CA ARG A 298 -19.40 46.88 -6.42
C ARG A 298 -18.71 45.74 -5.69
N ILE A 299 -18.33 45.95 -4.43
CA ILE A 299 -17.69 44.93 -3.59
C ILE A 299 -18.63 43.73 -3.40
N ALA A 300 -19.92 43.97 -3.11
CA ALA A 300 -20.91 42.91 -2.95
C ALA A 300 -21.09 42.07 -4.23
N TYR A 301 -21.12 42.71 -5.40
CA TYR A 301 -21.16 42.01 -6.68
C TYR A 301 -19.92 41.12 -6.91
N VAL A 302 -18.73 41.65 -6.66
CA VAL A 302 -17.48 40.89 -6.81
C VAL A 302 -17.45 39.68 -5.86
N ALA A 303 -17.89 39.86 -4.60
CA ALA A 303 -17.98 38.77 -3.64
C ALA A 303 -18.99 37.70 -4.07
N ALA A 304 -20.18 38.09 -4.54
CA ALA A 304 -21.20 37.16 -5.01
C ALA A 304 -20.76 36.40 -6.28
N VAL A 305 -20.00 37.03 -7.17
CA VAL A 305 -19.40 36.36 -8.33
C VAL A 305 -18.32 35.36 -7.89
N ALA A 306 -17.52 35.70 -6.89
CA ALA A 306 -16.51 34.79 -6.35
C ALA A 306 -17.16 33.55 -5.72
N THR A 307 -18.22 33.72 -4.93
CA THR A 307 -18.94 32.60 -4.30
C THR A 307 -19.63 31.72 -5.35
N ALA A 308 -20.24 32.30 -6.39
CA ALA A 308 -20.84 31.56 -7.50
C ALA A 308 -19.79 30.78 -8.33
N LYS A 309 -18.56 31.30 -8.44
CA LYS A 309 -17.45 30.61 -9.11
C LYS A 309 -16.91 29.43 -8.29
N GLU A 310 -16.90 29.56 -6.97
CA GLU A 310 -16.46 28.49 -6.06
C GLU A 310 -17.51 27.39 -5.94
N ASN A 311 -18.79 27.77 -5.86
CA ASN A 311 -19.92 26.85 -5.70
C ASN A 311 -21.10 27.27 -6.59
N PRO A 312 -21.21 26.75 -7.83
CA PRO A 312 -22.26 27.15 -8.78
C PRO A 312 -23.62 26.51 -8.45
N SER A 313 -24.24 26.97 -7.37
CA SER A 313 -25.63 26.66 -7.01
C SER A 313 -26.59 27.69 -7.61
N GLU A 314 -27.86 27.31 -7.79
CA GLU A 314 -28.92 28.22 -8.26
C GLU A 314 -29.05 29.47 -7.38
N GLU A 315 -28.88 29.31 -6.07
CA GLU A 315 -28.88 30.40 -5.09
C GLU A 315 -27.68 31.35 -5.26
N SER A 316 -26.48 30.82 -5.47
CA SER A 316 -25.27 31.64 -5.68
C SER A 316 -25.32 32.45 -6.98
N ILE A 317 -25.87 31.85 -8.05
CA ILE A 317 -26.04 32.49 -9.35
C ILE A 317 -27.13 33.57 -9.28
N ALA A 318 -28.22 33.30 -8.56
CA ALA A 318 -29.28 34.28 -8.30
C ALA A 318 -28.75 35.48 -7.48
N ALA A 319 -27.97 35.23 -6.43
CA ALA A 319 -27.35 36.28 -5.61
C ALA A 319 -26.37 37.15 -6.43
N ALA A 320 -25.57 36.55 -7.31
CA ALA A 320 -24.69 37.29 -8.21
C ALA A 320 -25.47 38.14 -9.23
N ALA A 321 -26.59 37.64 -9.73
CA ALA A 321 -27.48 38.39 -10.62
C ALA A 321 -28.17 39.56 -9.91
N GLU A 322 -28.62 39.37 -8.68
CA GLU A 322 -29.24 40.42 -7.86
C GLU A 322 -28.23 41.53 -7.52
N ALA A 323 -27.02 41.16 -7.07
CA ALA A 323 -25.96 42.11 -6.78
C ALA A 323 -25.54 42.92 -8.04
N ARG A 324 -25.59 42.31 -9.22
CA ARG A 324 -25.37 43.01 -10.50
C ARG A 324 -26.44 44.06 -10.78
N VAL A 325 -27.71 43.72 -10.58
CA VAL A 325 -28.84 44.66 -10.76
C VAL A 325 -28.73 45.81 -9.77
N HIS A 326 -28.37 45.52 -8.52
CA HIS A 326 -28.15 46.53 -7.49
C HIS A 326 -27.02 47.51 -7.86
N LEU A 327 -25.87 47.02 -8.36
CA LEU A 327 -24.78 47.86 -8.85
C LEU A 327 -25.20 48.71 -10.07
N GLN A 328 -25.95 48.13 -11.00
CA GLN A 328 -26.45 48.84 -12.18
C GLN A 328 -27.39 49.98 -11.82
N ALA A 329 -28.14 49.89 -10.71
CA ALA A 329 -29.02 50.97 -10.26
C ALA A 329 -28.24 52.25 -9.90
N TYR A 330 -27.02 52.14 -9.38
CA TYR A 330 -26.18 53.31 -9.13
C TYR A 330 -25.56 53.86 -10.42
N LEU A 331 -25.10 52.97 -11.31
CA LEU A 331 -24.48 53.37 -12.58
C LEU A 331 -25.45 54.08 -13.54
N LEU A 332 -26.74 53.72 -13.53
CA LEU A 332 -27.77 54.37 -14.37
C LEU A 332 -28.32 55.68 -13.79
N ASN A 333 -28.14 55.92 -12.49
CA ASN A 333 -28.66 57.12 -11.81
C ASN A 333 -27.62 58.26 -11.68
N CYS A 334 -26.44 58.14 -12.27
CA CYS A 334 -25.38 59.16 -12.26
C CYS A 334 -25.46 60.17 -13.42
N HIS A 335 -26.67 60.60 -13.82
CA HIS A 335 -26.87 61.58 -14.91
C HIS A 335 -27.53 62.89 -14.46
#